data_AF-A0A6G7BWD0-F1
#
_entry.id   AF-A0A6G7BWD0-F1
#
_cell.length_a   1.000
_cell.length_b   1.000
_cell.length_c   1.000
_cell.angle_alpha   90.00
_cell.angle_beta   90.00
_cell.angle_gamma   90.00
#
_symmetry.space_group_name_H-M   'P 1'
#
loop_
_entity.id
_entity.type
_entity.pdbx_description
1 polymer ?
#
loop_
_entity_poly.entity_id
_entity_poly.type
_entity_poly.pdbx_seq_one_letter_code
_entity_poly.pdbx_strand_id
1 'polypeptide(L)'
;MSDYTISLVPKVSRYAFDEVVVNDILKCLVSKDIVKAELSDCILGNLGYAISDGAQYIVSEPQFLPYQLDINGLEITSERTVFDTGQNGIDRIICPSCTENIVHNEWDLDSWYQGFTDNLLCPMHHRK
;
A
#
# COMPACT_ATOMS: atom_id res chain seq x y z
N MET A 1 14.00 -17.02 2.18
CA MET A 1 14.07 -15.66 2.75
C MET A 1 12.65 -15.16 2.75
N SER A 2 12.08 -14.86 3.91
CA SER A 2 10.77 -14.22 4.00
C SER A 2 11.01 -12.72 3.94
N ASP A 3 10.72 -12.15 2.78
CA ASP A 3 10.66 -10.70 2.63
C ASP A 3 9.40 -10.26 3.37
N TYR A 4 9.57 -9.50 4.45
CA TYR A 4 8.46 -8.98 5.24
C TYR A 4 8.19 -7.55 4.81
N THR A 5 7.02 -7.32 4.21
CA THR A 5 6.53 -5.98 3.91
C THR A 5 5.45 -5.62 4.91
N ILE A 6 5.55 -4.43 5.50
CA ILE A 6 4.48 -3.84 6.29
C ILE A 6 3.84 -2.74 5.45
N SER A 7 2.55 -2.88 5.17
CA SER A 7 1.78 -1.88 4.42
C SER A 7 0.82 -1.16 5.34
N LEU A 8 0.80 0.16 5.26
CA LEU A 8 -0.16 1.02 5.97
C LEU A 8 -1.18 1.52 4.95
N VAL A 9 -2.38 0.96 4.99
CA VAL A 9 -3.45 1.25 4.03
C VAL A 9 -4.60 1.98 4.73
N PRO A 10 -5.15 3.06 4.15
CA PRO A 10 -6.35 3.71 4.68
C PRO A 10 -7.52 2.73 4.76
N LYS A 11 -8.33 2.82 5.81
CA LYS A 11 -9.54 2.00 5.97
C LYS A 11 -10.65 2.36 4.96
N VAL A 12 -10.53 3.49 4.29
CA VAL A 12 -11.54 4.03 3.34
C VAL A 12 -10.95 4.07 1.93
N SER A 13 -11.78 3.77 0.93
CA SER A 13 -11.36 3.77 -0.49
C SER A 13 -11.11 5.16 -1.05
N ARG A 14 -11.83 6.16 -0.53
CA ARG A 14 -11.57 7.58 -0.77
C ARG A 14 -11.03 8.19 0.50
N TYR A 15 -9.72 8.22 0.58
CA TYR A 15 -9.03 9.17 1.42
C TYR A 15 -8.65 10.35 0.53
N ALA A 16 -9.03 11.57 0.91
CA ALA A 16 -8.60 12.77 0.20
C ALA A 16 -7.13 13.02 0.51
N PHE A 17 -6.25 12.17 -0.03
CA PHE A 17 -4.83 12.48 -0.14
C PHE A 17 -4.69 13.42 -1.33
N ASP A 18 -4.63 14.71 -1.03
CA ASP A 18 -4.02 15.63 -1.98
C ASP A 18 -2.53 15.27 -2.07
N GLU A 19 -1.90 15.39 -3.25
CA GLU A 19 -0.45 15.13 -3.41
C GLU A 19 0.39 15.91 -2.39
N VAL A 20 -0.14 17.06 -1.95
CA VAL A 20 0.39 17.90 -0.89
C VAL A 20 0.61 17.11 0.42
N VAL A 21 -0.35 16.27 0.83
CA VAL A 21 -0.29 15.53 2.10
C VAL A 21 0.78 14.44 2.04
N VAL A 22 0.90 13.73 0.91
CA VAL A 22 1.95 12.71 0.72
C VAL A 22 3.33 13.36 0.82
N ASN A 23 3.51 14.48 0.14
CA ASN A 23 4.74 15.25 0.20
C ASN A 23 5.03 15.75 1.62
N ASP A 24 4.02 16.15 2.39
CA ASP A 24 4.20 16.63 3.76
C ASP A 24 4.57 15.50 4.73
N ILE A 25 4.02 14.29 4.56
CA ILE A 25 4.46 13.10 5.31
C ILE A 25 5.93 12.81 5.00
N LEU A 26 6.31 12.73 3.73
CA LEU A 26 7.69 12.47 3.33
C LEU A 26 8.63 13.54 3.89
N LYS A 27 8.30 14.83 3.73
CA LYS A 27 9.07 15.93 4.30
C LYS A 27 9.22 15.81 5.82
N CYS A 28 8.16 15.44 6.52
CA CYS A 28 8.20 15.22 7.97
C CYS A 28 9.21 14.10 8.32
N LEU A 29 9.15 12.96 7.63
CA LEU A 29 10.05 11.83 7.86
C LEU A 29 11.51 12.19 7.57
N VAL A 30 11.77 12.87 6.45
CA VAL A 30 13.11 13.35 6.08
C VAL A 30 13.62 14.40 7.08
N SER A 31 12.79 15.35 7.49
CA SER A 31 13.19 16.40 8.45
C SER A 31 13.59 15.86 9.82
N LYS A 32 13.09 14.66 10.17
CA LYS A 32 13.40 13.95 11.41
C LYS A 32 14.53 12.93 11.24
N ASP A 33 15.14 12.87 10.07
CA ASP A 33 16.17 11.90 9.72
C ASP A 33 15.71 10.44 9.89
N ILE A 34 14.44 10.16 9.60
CA ILE A 34 13.89 8.79 9.69
C ILE A 34 14.15 8.03 8.37
N VAL A 35 14.01 8.71 7.24
CA VAL A 35 14.31 8.19 5.90
C VAL A 35 15.18 9.19 5.15
N LYS A 36 15.97 8.69 4.20
CA LYS A 36 16.78 9.52 3.31
C LYS A 36 15.87 10.26 2.34
N ALA A 37 16.28 11.47 1.93
CA ALA A 37 15.55 12.28 0.95
C ALA A 37 15.68 11.74 -0.49
N GLU A 38 16.78 11.05 -0.78
CA GLU A 38 17.12 10.57 -2.11
C GLU A 38 16.55 9.17 -2.34
N LEU A 39 16.00 8.98 -3.54
CA LEU A 39 15.54 7.69 -4.02
C LEU A 39 16.72 6.76 -4.30
N SER A 40 16.58 5.49 -3.96
CA SER A 40 17.60 4.45 -4.16
C SER A 40 16.95 3.07 -4.37
N ASP A 41 17.73 2.09 -4.83
CA ASP A 41 17.31 0.69 -5.07
C ASP A 41 17.05 -0.12 -3.77
N CYS A 42 16.54 0.54 -2.73
CA CYS A 42 16.29 -0.04 -1.41
C CYS A 42 14.93 -0.74 -1.30
N ILE A 43 14.17 -0.84 -2.39
CA ILE A 43 12.92 -1.59 -2.48
C ILE A 43 12.95 -2.52 -3.70
N LEU A 44 12.08 -3.53 -3.73
CA LEU A 44 12.01 -4.46 -4.85
C LEU A 44 11.29 -3.84 -6.05
N GLY A 45 11.95 -3.82 -7.22
CA GLY A 45 11.32 -3.49 -8.50
C GLY A 45 11.11 -2.01 -8.78
N ASN A 46 11.44 -1.11 -7.86
CA ASN A 46 11.34 0.34 -8.03
C ASN A 46 12.35 1.07 -7.12
N LEU A 47 12.35 2.41 -7.14
CA LEU A 47 13.13 3.23 -6.23
C LEU A 47 12.31 3.61 -4.99
N GLY A 48 12.95 3.59 -3.82
CA GLY A 48 12.33 3.97 -2.56
C GLY A 48 13.24 4.85 -1.70
N TYR A 49 12.73 5.23 -0.53
CA TYR A 49 13.46 6.02 0.45
C TYR A 49 14.08 5.12 1.50
N ALA A 50 15.40 4.99 1.50
CA ALA A 50 16.11 4.15 2.46
C ALA A 50 15.93 4.68 3.89
N ILE A 51 15.93 3.80 4.89
CA ILE A 51 15.94 4.21 6.29
C ILE A 51 17.23 4.99 6.59
N SER A 52 17.10 6.05 7.38
CA SER A 52 18.23 6.90 7.82
C SER A 52 18.54 6.67 9.30
N ASP A 53 19.72 7.11 9.74
CA ASP A 53 20.27 6.81 11.06
C ASP A 53 19.39 7.36 12.20
N GLY A 54 18.70 8.47 11.99
CA GLY A 54 17.79 9.07 12.97
C GLY A 54 16.57 8.20 13.32
N ALA A 55 16.23 7.18 12.52
CA ALA A 55 15.16 6.24 12.83
C ALA A 55 15.37 5.53 14.19
N GLN A 56 16.62 5.35 14.62
CA GLN A 56 16.96 4.73 15.91
C GLN A 56 16.39 5.49 17.12
N TYR A 57 16.09 6.78 16.98
CA TYR A 57 15.61 7.62 18.08
C TYR A 57 14.08 7.61 18.26
N ILE A 58 13.34 6.99 17.34
CA ILE A 58 11.87 6.97 17.35
C ILE A 58 11.26 5.58 17.61
N VAL A 59 12.09 4.54 17.61
CA VAL A 59 11.68 3.14 17.82
C VAL A 59 12.07 2.67 19.21
N SER A 60 11.28 1.74 19.78
CA SER A 60 11.58 1.18 21.10
C SER A 60 12.73 0.17 21.09
N GLU A 61 13.02 -0.45 19.94
CA GLU A 61 14.03 -1.51 19.79
C GLU A 61 14.95 -1.25 18.59
N PRO A 62 15.85 -0.24 18.66
CA PRO A 62 16.68 0.19 17.54
C PRO A 62 17.62 -0.89 16.99
N GLN A 63 17.97 -1.89 17.80
CA GLN A 63 18.79 -3.03 17.38
C GLN A 63 18.14 -3.90 16.29
N PHE A 64 16.83 -3.78 16.08
CA PHE A 64 16.10 -4.51 15.04
C PHE A 64 15.87 -3.70 13.76
N LEU A 65 16.42 -2.48 13.67
CA LEU A 65 16.33 -1.70 12.44
C LEU A 65 17.07 -2.42 11.29
N PRO A 66 16.47 -2.50 10.08
CA PRO A 66 16.96 -3.32 8.99
C PRO A 66 18.09 -2.65 8.18
N TYR A 67 19.03 -1.99 8.84
CA TYR A 67 20.15 -1.30 8.18
C TYR A 67 21.04 -2.24 7.35
N GLN A 68 21.05 -3.53 7.68
CA GLN A 68 21.86 -4.55 6.99
C GLN A 68 21.14 -5.23 5.82
N LEU A 69 19.86 -4.91 5.59
CA LEU A 69 19.12 -5.47 4.46
C LEU A 69 19.28 -4.56 3.25
N ASP A 70 19.53 -5.16 2.08
CA ASP A 70 19.55 -4.45 0.79
C ASP A 70 18.17 -3.85 0.47
N ILE A 71 17.11 -4.56 0.89
CA ILE A 71 15.71 -4.15 0.75
C ILE A 71 15.20 -3.68 2.12
N ASN A 72 15.25 -2.37 2.35
CA ASN A 72 14.87 -1.74 3.62
C ASN A 72 14.19 -0.39 3.45
N GLY A 73 13.74 -0.07 2.24
CA GLY A 73 13.18 1.23 1.89
C GLY A 73 11.70 1.38 2.17
N LEU A 74 11.28 2.64 2.21
CA LEU A 74 9.90 3.08 2.20
C LEU A 74 9.44 3.31 0.76
N GLU A 75 8.36 2.65 0.37
CA GLU A 75 7.56 2.96 -0.82
C GLU A 75 6.34 3.80 -0.41
N ILE A 76 5.97 4.79 -1.22
CA ILE A 76 4.74 5.56 -1.03
C ILE A 76 3.92 5.51 -2.31
N THR A 77 2.72 4.92 -2.22
CA THR A 77 1.78 4.81 -3.33
C THR A 77 0.57 5.69 -3.05
N SER A 78 0.38 6.73 -3.86
CA SER A 78 -0.79 7.63 -3.81
C SER A 78 -1.91 7.21 -4.76
N GLU A 79 -1.62 6.33 -5.70
CA GLU A 79 -2.57 5.84 -6.69
C GLU A 79 -3.52 4.78 -6.09
N ARG A 80 -4.70 4.65 -6.70
CA ARG A 80 -5.61 3.56 -6.36
C ARG A 80 -5.00 2.23 -6.80
N THR A 81 -4.79 1.33 -5.84
CA THR A 81 -4.28 0.00 -6.13
C THR A 81 -5.01 -1.07 -5.32
N VAL A 82 -5.11 -2.27 -5.90
CA VAL A 82 -5.59 -3.44 -5.18
C VAL A 82 -4.48 -3.86 -4.23
N PHE A 83 -4.79 -3.85 -2.93
CA PHE A 83 -3.87 -4.32 -1.91
C PHE A 83 -4.09 -5.81 -1.66
N ASP A 84 -3.07 -6.61 -1.94
CA ASP A 84 -3.01 -8.03 -1.59
C ASP A 84 -2.14 -8.20 -0.34
N THR A 85 -2.70 -8.80 0.71
CA THR A 85 -1.97 -9.10 1.95
C THR A 85 -0.98 -10.28 1.79
N GLY A 86 -0.93 -10.89 0.60
CA GLY A 86 -0.06 -11.99 0.23
C GLY A 86 -0.53 -13.32 0.82
N GLN A 87 -0.49 -13.44 2.15
CA GLN A 87 -1.03 -14.58 2.87
C GLN A 87 -2.35 -14.19 3.55
N ASN A 88 -3.34 -15.08 3.49
CA ASN A 88 -4.72 -14.84 3.96
C ASN A 88 -5.50 -13.83 3.10
N GLY A 89 -5.50 -14.05 1.78
CA GLY A 89 -6.40 -13.34 0.88
C GLY A 89 -7.87 -13.51 1.26
N ILE A 90 -8.76 -12.78 0.58
CA ILE A 90 -10.19 -12.91 0.81
C ILE A 90 -10.64 -14.26 0.27
N ASP A 91 -11.14 -15.15 1.13
CA ASP A 91 -11.63 -16.48 0.73
C ASP A 91 -13.09 -16.45 0.23
N ARG A 92 -13.83 -15.38 0.57
CA ARG A 92 -15.25 -15.30 0.28
C ARG A 92 -15.76 -13.86 0.19
N ILE A 93 -16.44 -13.56 -0.91
CA ILE A 93 -17.21 -12.34 -1.12
C ILE A 93 -18.61 -12.78 -1.55
N ILE A 94 -19.61 -12.63 -0.68
CA ILE A 94 -21.00 -12.96 -1.04
C ILE A 94 -21.69 -11.71 -1.56
N CYS A 95 -22.15 -11.77 -2.80
CA CYS A 95 -23.00 -10.71 -3.34
C CYS A 95 -24.37 -10.75 -2.65
N PRO A 96 -24.85 -9.64 -2.08
CA PRO A 96 -26.17 -9.61 -1.44
C PRO A 96 -27.34 -9.79 -2.42
N SER A 97 -27.11 -9.63 -3.73
CA SER A 97 -28.14 -9.73 -4.76
C SER A 97 -28.25 -11.12 -5.39
N CYS A 98 -27.14 -11.75 -5.81
CA CYS A 98 -27.19 -13.10 -6.37
C CYS A 98 -26.90 -14.20 -5.35
N THR A 99 -26.48 -13.86 -4.13
CA THR A 99 -26.12 -14.80 -3.03
C THR A 99 -24.95 -15.75 -3.32
N GLU A 100 -24.31 -15.61 -4.48
CA GLU A 100 -23.15 -16.40 -4.88
C GLU A 100 -21.83 -15.86 -4.30
N ASN A 101 -20.86 -16.77 -4.15
CA ASN A 101 -19.48 -16.38 -3.83
C ASN A 101 -18.79 -15.88 -5.11
N ILE A 102 -18.51 -14.58 -5.16
CA ILE A 102 -17.96 -13.89 -6.33
C ILE A 102 -16.45 -13.60 -6.24
N VAL A 103 -15.77 -14.19 -5.26
CA VAL A 103 -14.37 -13.84 -4.95
C VAL A 103 -13.39 -14.20 -6.07
N HIS A 104 -13.62 -15.31 -6.77
CA HIS A 104 -12.73 -15.79 -7.84
C HIS A 104 -13.18 -15.35 -9.24
N ASN A 105 -14.17 -14.47 -9.34
CA ASN A 105 -14.60 -13.93 -10.62
C ASN A 105 -13.59 -12.92 -11.17
N GLU A 106 -13.68 -12.68 -12.46
CA GLU A 106 -13.00 -11.56 -13.12
C GLU A 106 -13.75 -10.27 -12.77
N TRP A 107 -13.06 -9.33 -12.12
CA TRP A 107 -13.60 -8.03 -11.72
C TRP A 107 -13.20 -6.96 -12.74
N ASP A 108 -14.18 -6.20 -13.23
CA ASP A 108 -13.90 -4.95 -13.93
C ASP A 108 -13.70 -3.84 -12.88
N LEU A 109 -12.46 -3.40 -12.76
CA LEU A 109 -12.03 -2.38 -11.80
C LEU A 109 -11.66 -1.05 -12.48
N ASP A 110 -11.83 -0.91 -13.80
CA ASP A 110 -11.31 0.24 -14.55
C ASP A 110 -11.88 1.56 -14.04
N SER A 111 -13.20 1.62 -13.88
CA SER A 111 -13.88 2.80 -13.34
C SER A 111 -13.48 3.11 -11.88
N TRP A 112 -13.09 2.08 -11.12
CA TRP A 112 -12.60 2.24 -9.76
C TRP A 112 -11.17 2.75 -9.75
N TYR A 113 -10.26 2.19 -10.56
CA TYR A 113 -8.87 2.65 -10.71
C TYR A 113 -8.82 4.12 -11.13
N GLN A 114 -9.69 4.54 -12.06
CA GLN A 114 -9.79 5.92 -12.54
C GLN A 114 -10.49 6.88 -11.55
N GLY A 115 -10.99 6.38 -10.43
CA GLY A 115 -11.60 7.20 -9.38
C GLY A 115 -13.06 7.63 -9.64
N PHE A 116 -13.67 7.20 -10.75
CA PHE A 116 -15.04 7.57 -11.11
C PHE A 116 -16.07 7.04 -10.10
N THR A 117 -15.81 5.89 -9.48
CA THR A 117 -16.72 5.26 -8.52
C THR A 117 -15.96 4.55 -7.40
N ASP A 118 -16.61 4.43 -6.22
CA ASP A 118 -16.23 3.48 -5.16
C ASP A 118 -17.15 2.26 -5.12
N ASN A 119 -18.23 2.29 -5.90
CA ASN A 119 -19.17 1.19 -5.96
C ASN A 119 -18.61 0.14 -6.91
N LEU A 120 -18.16 -0.97 -6.33
CA LEU A 120 -17.85 -2.17 -7.07
C LEU A 120 -19.13 -2.91 -7.38
N LEU A 121 -19.30 -3.29 -8.64
CA LEU A 121 -20.50 -3.95 -9.11
C LEU A 121 -20.27 -5.46 -9.20
N CYS A 122 -21.34 -6.23 -9.01
CA CYS A 122 -21.24 -7.69 -9.05
C CYS A 122 -20.78 -8.15 -10.43
N PRO A 123 -19.63 -8.87 -10.54
CA PRO A 123 -19.09 -9.28 -11.84
C PRO A 123 -20.00 -10.24 -12.60
N MET A 124 -20.92 -10.93 -11.91
CA MET A 124 -21.92 -11.78 -12.54
C MET A 124 -23.09 -11.00 -13.18
N HIS A 125 -23.36 -9.76 -12.75
CA HIS A 125 -24.47 -8.95 -13.28
C HIS A 125 -24.05 -8.00 -14.40
N HIS A 126 -22.75 -7.78 -14.59
CA HIS A 126 -22.20 -6.98 -15.69
C HIS A 126 -22.19 -7.72 -17.05
N ARG A 127 -22.46 -9.03 -17.05
CA ARG A 127 -22.58 -9.84 -18.28
C ARG A 127 -24.04 -9.97 -18.72
N LYS A 128 -24.67 -8.87 -19.12
CA LYS A 128 -25.91 -8.88 -19.91
C LYS A 128 -25.78 -7.96 -21.11
#